data_AF-A0A8J1L380-F1
#
_entry.id   AF-A0A8J1L380-F1
#
_cell.length_a   1.000
_cell.length_b   1.000
_cell.length_c   1.000
_cell.angle_alpha   90.00
_cell.angle_beta   90.00
_cell.angle_gamma   90.00
#
_symmetry.space_group_name_H-M   'P 1'
#
loop_
_entity.id
_entity.type
_entity.pdbx_description
1 polymer ?
#
loop_
_entity_poly.entity_id
_entity_poly.type
_entity_poly.pdbx_seq_one_letter_code
_entity_poly.pdbx_strand_id
1 'polypeptide(L)'
;MEMLAENNLQLPKITTEDMCFSTEFQKDKCLNKIHHDLLIFEIYLLHVKETFRSERNTVESIEYKTKILAGAVKRMMKSSKTESDDKETQTDTQIPQVLKSENLWIQKLTNRLILQAFIDYIQKTARAVRYIVTFHGGNKI
;
A
#
# COMPACT_ATOMS: atom_id res chain seq x y z
N MET A 1 15.18 3.40 -23.98
CA MET A 1 14.47 3.56 -22.69
C MET A 1 12.98 3.62 -23.03
N GLU A 2 12.43 2.47 -23.46
CA GLU A 2 11.06 2.34 -24.00
C GLU A 2 10.36 1.02 -23.57
N MET A 3 10.92 0.28 -22.61
CA MET A 3 10.39 -1.05 -22.19
C MET A 3 9.52 -1.01 -20.92
N LEU A 4 9.16 0.17 -20.43
CA LEU A 4 8.19 0.32 -19.33
C LEU A 4 6.73 0.35 -19.83
N ALA A 5 6.52 0.49 -21.15
CA ALA A 5 5.20 0.66 -21.75
C ALA A 5 4.40 -0.66 -21.92
N GLU A 6 5.03 -1.83 -21.77
CA GLU A 6 4.32 -3.12 -21.82
C GLU A 6 3.72 -3.55 -20.48
N ASN A 7 4.05 -2.86 -19.39
CA ASN A 7 3.49 -3.16 -18.07
C ASN A 7 2.58 -2.02 -17.62
N ASN A 8 1.30 -2.11 -17.98
CA ASN A 8 0.21 -1.27 -17.45
C ASN A 8 -0.09 -1.56 -15.96
N LEU A 9 0.96 -1.73 -15.14
CA LEU A 9 0.86 -2.01 -13.71
C LEU A 9 0.46 -0.73 -12.99
N GLN A 10 -0.76 -0.69 -12.47
CA GLN A 10 -1.24 0.38 -11.61
C GLN A 10 -0.73 0.15 -10.18
N LEU A 11 0.55 0.45 -9.95
CA LEU A 11 1.18 0.29 -8.64
C LEU A 11 0.72 1.40 -7.69
N PRO A 12 0.29 1.06 -6.46
CA PRO A 12 -0.11 2.06 -5.49
C PRO A 12 1.05 2.98 -5.13
N LYS A 13 0.70 4.25 -4.91
CA LYS A 13 1.62 5.31 -4.50
C LYS A 13 0.88 6.27 -3.59
N ILE A 14 1.58 6.79 -2.59
CA ILE A 14 1.12 7.91 -1.79
C ILE A 14 1.49 9.20 -2.53
N THR A 15 0.49 9.98 -2.91
CA THR A 15 0.61 11.30 -3.55
C THR A 15 0.30 12.41 -2.56
N THR A 16 0.58 13.66 -2.96
CA THR A 16 0.26 14.84 -2.14
C THR A 16 -1.23 14.93 -1.83
N GLU A 17 -2.08 14.51 -2.76
CA GLU A 17 -3.54 14.52 -2.62
C GLU A 17 -4.05 13.57 -1.52
N ASP A 18 -3.26 12.55 -1.17
CA ASP A 18 -3.60 11.59 -0.12
C ASP A 18 -3.46 12.18 1.28
N MET A 19 -2.96 13.41 1.40
CA MET A 19 -2.88 14.16 2.67
C MET A 19 -2.12 13.40 3.77
N CYS A 20 -1.14 12.59 3.35
CA CYS A 20 -0.23 11.85 4.23
C CYS A 20 1.06 12.63 4.56
N PHE A 21 1.20 13.85 4.06
CA PHE A 21 2.40 14.69 4.22
C PHE A 21 2.16 15.83 5.19
N SER A 22 3.24 16.32 5.82
CA SER A 22 3.20 17.21 6.99
C SER A 22 2.48 18.55 6.79
N THR A 23 2.41 19.07 5.56
CA THR A 23 1.81 20.38 5.28
C THR A 23 0.28 20.33 5.20
N GLU A 24 -0.29 19.18 4.83
CA GLU A 24 -1.72 19.00 4.57
C GLU A 24 -2.21 17.68 5.19
N PHE A 25 -1.75 17.38 6.40
CA PHE A 25 -1.99 16.08 7.00
C PHE A 25 -3.47 15.89 7.41
N GLN A 26 -4.16 14.91 6.82
CA GLN A 26 -5.51 14.50 7.21
C GLN A 26 -5.52 13.02 7.58
N LYS A 27 -5.69 12.74 8.88
CA LYS A 27 -5.57 11.39 9.46
C LYS A 27 -6.44 10.35 8.76
N ASP A 28 -7.73 10.59 8.61
CA ASP A 28 -8.66 9.59 8.07
C ASP A 28 -8.45 9.35 6.58
N LYS A 29 -8.18 10.42 5.81
CA LYS A 29 -7.87 10.29 4.37
C LYS A 29 -6.59 9.50 4.16
N CYS A 30 -5.56 9.81 4.93
CA CYS A 30 -4.29 9.11 4.87
C CYS A 30 -4.40 7.64 5.28
N LEU A 31 -5.10 7.34 6.39
CA LEU A 31 -5.30 5.96 6.85
C LEU A 31 -6.15 5.15 5.86
N ASN A 32 -7.19 5.75 5.27
CA ASN A 32 -8.01 5.09 4.25
C ASN A 32 -7.18 4.73 3.01
N LYS A 33 -6.36 5.68 2.54
CA LYS A 33 -5.43 5.45 1.43
C LYS A 33 -4.45 4.31 1.73
N ILE A 34 -3.82 4.34 2.92
CA ILE A 34 -2.89 3.31 3.36
C ILE A 34 -3.56 1.95 3.40
N HIS A 35 -4.74 1.85 4.00
CA HIS A 35 -5.48 0.60 4.08
C HIS A 35 -5.80 0.05 2.68
N HIS A 36 -6.38 0.89 1.81
CA HIS A 36 -6.75 0.50 0.45
C HIS A 36 -5.56 -0.01 -0.37
N ASP A 37 -4.46 0.73 -0.38
CA ASP A 37 -3.29 0.39 -1.17
C ASP A 37 -2.55 -0.85 -0.63
N LEU A 38 -2.57 -1.09 0.69
CA LEU A 38 -2.02 -2.32 1.27
C LEU A 38 -2.78 -3.56 0.78
N LEU A 39 -4.12 -3.49 0.65
CA LEU A 39 -4.93 -4.57 0.08
C LEU A 39 -4.57 -4.84 -1.39
N ILE A 40 -4.26 -3.78 -2.15
CA ILE A 40 -3.75 -3.93 -3.52
C ILE A 40 -2.38 -4.62 -3.53
N PHE A 41 -1.48 -4.22 -2.64
CA PHE A 41 -0.16 -4.86 -2.55
C PHE A 41 -0.24 -6.33 -2.12
N GLU A 42 -1.23 -6.76 -1.34
CA GLU A 42 -1.45 -8.19 -1.06
C GLU A 42 -1.63 -9.00 -2.36
N ILE A 43 -2.40 -8.49 -3.32
CA ILE A 43 -2.63 -9.13 -4.63
C ILE A 43 -1.33 -9.20 -5.43
N TYR A 44 -0.56 -8.11 -5.47
CA TYR A 44 0.72 -8.08 -6.16
C TYR A 44 1.77 -9.00 -5.51
N LEU A 45 1.82 -9.06 -4.17
CA LEU A 45 2.74 -9.94 -3.45
C LEU A 45 2.40 -11.42 -3.64
N LEU A 46 1.12 -11.75 -3.81
CA LEU A 46 0.70 -13.10 -4.19
C LEU A 46 1.27 -13.50 -5.56
N HIS A 47 1.23 -12.59 -6.55
CA HIS A 47 1.85 -12.83 -7.85
C HIS A 47 3.37 -13.01 -7.77
N VAL A 48 4.04 -12.15 -6.99
CA VAL A 48 5.48 -12.26 -6.74
C VAL A 48 5.81 -13.61 -6.08
N LYS A 49 5.00 -14.06 -5.11
CA LYS A 49 5.22 -15.36 -4.43
C LYS A 49 5.18 -16.53 -5.41
N GLU A 50 4.29 -16.51 -6.40
CA GLU A 50 4.18 -17.57 -7.42
C GLU A 50 5.44 -17.69 -8.29
N THR A 51 6.21 -16.60 -8.44
CA THR A 51 7.38 -16.54 -9.33
C THR A 51 8.72 -16.80 -8.63
N PHE A 52 8.81 -16.64 -7.30
CA PHE A 52 10.02 -16.93 -6.53
C PHE A 52 10.00 -18.35 -5.95
N ARG A 53 11.00 -19.18 -6.32
CA ARG A 53 11.13 -20.57 -5.81
C ARG A 53 12.00 -20.65 -4.55
N SER A 54 13.17 -20.01 -4.56
CA SER A 54 14.15 -20.05 -3.46
C SER A 54 13.75 -19.15 -2.29
N GLU A 55 13.23 -17.96 -2.58
CA GLU A 55 12.86 -16.94 -1.57
C GLU A 55 11.37 -16.97 -1.24
N ARG A 56 10.66 -18.04 -1.60
CA ARG A 56 9.19 -18.16 -1.43
C ARG A 56 8.76 -17.87 0.00
N ASN A 57 9.45 -18.43 0.98
CA ASN A 57 9.16 -18.23 2.41
C ASN A 57 9.35 -16.76 2.83
N THR A 58 10.31 -16.06 2.24
CA THR A 58 10.54 -14.63 2.50
C THR A 58 9.38 -13.81 1.95
N VAL A 59 8.95 -14.08 0.71
CA VAL A 59 7.82 -13.37 0.11
C VAL A 59 6.51 -13.66 0.85
N GLU A 60 6.30 -14.91 1.29
CA GLU A 60 5.15 -15.29 2.10
C GLU A 60 5.14 -14.58 3.46
N SER A 61 6.31 -14.43 4.11
CA SER A 61 6.41 -13.63 5.33
C SER A 61 6.07 -12.16 5.08
N ILE A 62 6.50 -11.58 3.95
CA ILE A 62 6.17 -10.20 3.56
C ILE A 62 4.66 -10.06 3.33
N GLU A 63 4.05 -10.95 2.54
CA GLU A 63 2.60 -10.99 2.30
C GLU A 63 1.82 -11.03 3.63
N TYR A 64 2.17 -11.97 4.50
CA TYR A 64 1.52 -12.11 5.81
C TYR A 64 1.64 -10.84 6.66
N LYS A 65 2.84 -10.25 6.72
CA LYS A 65 3.07 -9.00 7.47
C LYS A 65 2.30 -7.82 6.87
N THR A 66 2.17 -7.74 5.54
CA THR A 66 1.35 -6.73 4.85
C THR A 66 -0.11 -6.86 5.27
N LYS A 67 -0.65 -8.08 5.32
CA LYS A 67 -2.01 -8.35 5.79
C LYS A 67 -2.25 -7.94 7.24
N ILE A 68 -1.29 -8.24 8.12
CA ILE A 68 -1.34 -7.80 9.52
C ILE A 68 -1.31 -6.27 9.62
N LEU A 69 -0.48 -5.61 8.81
CA LEU A 69 -0.39 -4.15 8.75
C LEU A 69 -1.70 -3.53 8.25
N ALA A 70 -2.31 -4.04 7.17
CA ALA A 70 -3.60 -3.58 6.68
C ALA A 70 -4.68 -3.69 7.77
N GLY A 71 -4.72 -4.83 8.46
CA GLY A 71 -5.62 -5.02 9.60
C GLY A 71 -5.37 -4.04 10.75
N ALA A 72 -4.11 -3.70 11.04
CA ALA A 72 -3.76 -2.71 12.05
C ALA A 72 -4.21 -1.29 11.67
N VAL A 73 -3.97 -0.88 10.42
CA VAL A 73 -4.41 0.42 9.89
C VAL A 73 -5.93 0.54 9.94
N LYS A 74 -6.67 -0.53 9.58
CA LYS A 74 -8.14 -0.58 9.71
C LYS A 74 -8.61 -0.35 11.15
N ARG A 75 -7.90 -0.90 12.14
CA ARG A 75 -8.20 -0.65 13.57
C ARG A 75 -7.94 0.80 13.96
N MET A 76 -6.86 1.41 13.45
CA MET A 76 -6.58 2.83 13.67
C MET A 76 -7.69 3.73 13.11
N MET A 77 -8.27 3.39 11.95
CA MET A 77 -9.43 4.09 11.38
C MET A 77 -10.69 3.95 12.25
N LYS A 78 -10.96 2.75 12.79
CA LYS A 78 -12.11 2.56 13.68
C LYS A 78 -11.99 3.36 14.98
N SER A 79 -10.77 3.49 15.50
CA SER A 79 -10.51 4.28 16.71
C SER A 79 -10.62 5.80 16.51
N SER A 80 -10.61 6.30 15.26
CA SER A 80 -10.78 7.74 14.97
C SER A 80 -12.23 8.16 14.72
N LYS A 81 -13.15 7.23 14.42
CA LYS A 81 -14.58 7.55 14.31
C LYS A 81 -15.24 7.61 15.69
N THR A 82 -15.47 8.81 16.19
CA THR A 82 -16.54 9.09 17.15
C THR A 82 -17.91 8.88 16.48
N GLU A 83 -18.93 8.50 17.26
CA GLU A 83 -20.27 7.99 16.88
C GLU A 83 -21.12 8.79 15.87
N SER A 84 -20.61 9.82 15.19
CA SER A 84 -21.40 10.71 14.33
C SER A 84 -21.09 10.71 12.83
N ASP A 85 -20.01 10.05 12.36
CA ASP A 85 -19.61 10.09 10.95
C ASP A 85 -19.75 8.74 10.22
N ASP A 86 -21.00 8.30 10.10
CA ASP A 86 -21.42 7.24 9.18
C ASP A 86 -21.69 7.81 7.79
N LYS A 87 -20.61 8.11 7.07
CA LYS A 87 -20.60 8.00 5.61
C LYS A 87 -19.55 6.98 5.22
N GLU A 88 -20.00 5.74 5.13
CA GLU A 88 -19.27 4.64 4.54
C GLU A 88 -18.98 5.01 3.08
N THR A 89 -17.75 5.46 2.82
CA THR A 89 -17.31 5.73 1.45
C THR A 89 -16.97 4.37 0.85
N GLN A 90 -17.96 3.76 0.20
CA GLN A 90 -17.74 2.60 -0.65
C GLN A 90 -16.74 3.01 -1.72
N THR A 91 -15.49 2.58 -1.55
CA THR A 91 -14.43 2.83 -2.51
C THR A 91 -14.45 1.65 -3.46
N ASP A 92 -14.98 1.87 -4.68
CA ASP A 92 -15.00 0.88 -5.75
C ASP A 92 -13.60 0.29 -5.93
N THR A 93 -13.42 -0.93 -5.42
CA THR A 93 -12.10 -1.58 -5.39
C THR A 93 -11.87 -2.20 -6.76
N GLN A 94 -11.30 -1.43 -7.69
CA GLN A 94 -10.79 -2.01 -8.93
C GLN A 94 -9.61 -2.91 -8.57
N ILE A 95 -9.84 -4.22 -8.61
CA ILE A 95 -8.80 -5.24 -8.40
C ILE A 95 -7.75 -5.04 -9.51
N PRO A 96 -6.48 -4.80 -9.17
CA PRO A 96 -5.45 -4.62 -10.18
C PRO A 96 -5.29 -5.89 -11.01
N GLN A 97 -5.34 -5.74 -12.33
CA GLN A 97 -5.04 -6.83 -13.24
C GLN A 97 -3.53 -7.03 -13.30
N VAL A 98 -3.03 -8.14 -12.75
CA VAL A 98 -1.62 -8.50 -12.86
C VAL A 98 -1.41 -9.23 -14.18
N LEU A 99 -0.69 -8.60 -15.11
CA LEU A 99 -0.36 -9.19 -16.41
C LEU A 99 0.60 -10.37 -16.21
N LYS A 100 0.10 -11.60 -16.41
CA LYS A 100 0.94 -12.80 -16.49
C LYS A 100 1.54 -12.87 -17.91
N SER A 101 2.82 -12.56 -18.04
CA SER A 101 3.58 -12.77 -19.28
C SER A 101 4.22 -14.15 -19.28
N GLU A 102 4.26 -14.85 -20.42
CA GLU A 102 5.03 -16.10 -20.57
C GLU A 102 6.55 -15.85 -20.62
N ASN A 103 6.97 -14.62 -20.87
CA ASN A 103 8.37 -14.25 -20.96
C ASN A 103 8.99 -14.10 -19.55
N LEU A 104 9.95 -14.98 -19.23
CA LEU A 104 10.65 -14.97 -17.93
C LEU A 104 11.36 -13.64 -17.63
N TRP A 105 11.87 -12.93 -18.63
CA TRP A 105 12.50 -11.62 -18.44
C TRP A 105 11.46 -10.55 -18.06
N ILE A 106 10.30 -10.55 -18.71
CA ILE A 106 9.19 -9.66 -18.38
C ILE A 106 8.67 -9.95 -16.97
N GLN A 107 8.50 -11.23 -16.58
CA GLN A 107 8.12 -11.59 -15.22
C GLN A 107 9.12 -11.06 -14.17
N LYS A 108 10.43 -11.24 -14.41
CA LYS A 108 11.47 -10.72 -13.51
C LYS A 108 11.42 -9.19 -13.41
N LEU A 109 11.20 -8.50 -14.52
CA LEU A 109 11.07 -7.05 -14.55
C LEU A 109 9.82 -6.59 -13.77
N THR A 110 8.66 -7.20 -14.04
CA THR A 110 7.40 -6.96 -13.32
C THR A 110 7.58 -7.10 -11.82
N ASN A 111 8.17 -8.20 -11.37
CA ASN A 111 8.43 -8.45 -9.96
C ASN A 111 9.35 -7.40 -9.33
N ARG A 112 10.42 -7.01 -10.03
CA ARG A 112 11.33 -5.97 -9.55
C ARG A 112 10.59 -4.63 -9.37
N LEU A 113 9.73 -4.26 -10.32
CA LEU A 113 8.95 -3.03 -10.25
C LEU A 113 7.95 -3.05 -9.08
N ILE A 114 7.23 -4.16 -8.90
CA ILE A 114 6.31 -4.35 -7.76
C ILE A 114 7.07 -4.19 -6.45
N LEU A 115 8.20 -4.88 -6.29
CA LEU A 115 8.99 -4.84 -5.05
C LEU A 115 9.58 -3.45 -4.79
N GLN A 116 10.05 -2.75 -5.82
CA GLN A 116 10.53 -1.37 -5.69
C GLN A 116 9.42 -0.42 -5.26
N ALA A 117 8.24 -0.51 -5.87
CA ALA A 117 7.09 0.29 -5.48
C ALA A 117 6.64 -0.04 -4.04
N PHE A 118 6.65 -1.32 -3.66
CA PHE A 118 6.30 -1.74 -2.30
C PHE A 118 7.27 -1.16 -1.25
N ILE A 119 8.58 -1.19 -1.52
CA ILE A 119 9.58 -0.62 -0.61
C ILE A 119 9.36 0.89 -0.42
N ASP A 120 9.22 1.64 -1.52
CA ASP A 120 8.94 3.08 -1.49
C ASP A 120 7.63 3.37 -0.73
N TYR A 121 6.59 2.57 -0.98
CA TYR A 121 5.31 2.68 -0.31
C TYR A 121 5.42 2.51 1.19
N ILE A 122 6.02 1.41 1.67
CA ILE A 122 6.16 1.11 3.09
C ILE A 122 7.01 2.17 3.81
N GLN A 123 8.04 2.72 3.16
CA GLN A 123 8.81 3.84 3.71
C GLN A 123 7.93 5.08 3.95
N LYS A 124 7.07 5.42 2.97
CA LYS A 124 6.13 6.54 3.10
C LYS A 124 5.04 6.26 4.14
N THR A 125 4.49 5.04 4.17
CA THR A 125 3.54 4.60 5.20
C THR A 125 4.13 4.72 6.60
N ALA A 126 5.37 4.25 6.81
CA ALA A 126 6.04 4.35 8.11
C ALA A 126 6.21 5.82 8.54
N ARG A 127 6.54 6.72 7.60
CA ARG A 127 6.61 8.16 7.87
C ARG A 127 5.25 8.74 8.23
N ALA A 128 4.19 8.41 7.50
CA ALA A 128 2.83 8.86 7.79
C ALA A 128 2.31 8.37 9.14
N VAL A 129 2.54 7.10 9.48
CA VAL A 129 2.17 6.53 10.78
C VAL A 129 2.93 7.19 11.93
N ARG A 130 4.23 7.48 11.75
CA ARG A 130 4.98 8.27 12.75
C ARG A 130 4.34 9.63 12.98
N TYR A 131 3.96 10.34 11.91
CA TYR A 131 3.26 11.61 12.05
C TYR A 131 1.97 11.45 12.85
N ILE A 132 1.14 10.42 12.58
CA ILE A 132 -0.11 10.16 13.31
C ILE A 132 0.12 9.97 14.82
N VAL A 133 1.17 9.22 15.18
CA VAL A 133 1.51 8.98 16.58
C VAL A 133 2.04 10.27 17.23
N THR A 134 2.87 11.04 16.54
CA THR A 134 3.42 12.30 17.08
C THR A 134 2.42 13.46 17.11
N PHE A 135 1.38 13.45 16.27
CA PHE A 135 0.34 14.48 16.23
C PHE A 135 -0.78 14.27 17.26
N HIS A 136 -0.62 13.35 18.22
CA HIS A 136 -1.48 13.28 19.40
C HIS A 136 -1.24 14.50 20.31
N GLY A 137 -1.85 15.62 19.93
CA GLY A 137 -1.79 16.87 20.64
C GLY A 137 -1.77 18.02 19.66
N GLY A 138 -2.89 18.73 19.52
CA GLY A 138 -2.98 20.02 18.85
C GLY A 138 -2.16 21.13 19.53
N ASN A 139 -1.05 20.81 20.19
CA ASN A 139 -0.03 21.75 20.59
C ASN A 139 1.27 21.34 19.91
N LYS A 140 1.72 22.19 18.98
CA LYS A 140 3.13 22.26 18.62
C LYS A 140 3.94 22.37 19.90
N ILE A 141 4.96 21.52 20.05
CA ILE A 141 6.11 21.82 20.91
C ILE A 141 6.84 23.00 20.29
#